data_AF-A0AAV4Q6L9-F1
#
_entry.id   AF-A0AAV4Q6L9-F1
#
_cell.length_a   1.000
_cell.length_b   1.000
_cell.length_c   1.000
_cell.angle_alpha   90.00
_cell.angle_beta   90.00
_cell.angle_gamma   90.00
#
_symmetry.space_group_name_H-M   'P 1'
#
loop_
_entity.id
_entity.type
_entity.pdbx_description
1 polymer ?
#
loop_
_entity_poly.entity_id
_entity_poly.type
_entity_poly.pdbx_seq_one_letter_code
_entity_poly.pdbx_strand_id
1 'polypeptide(L)'
;MQCNEIRFGDYLDVTCEVSLCDGVASSKVRESVMLHNDIPRYHDFRALSSDMLRLLASRAYSDFTIVVGDHAFAVHTAVLVARSPVFSKMLQHDMVEKETRRVVIRDVRPVIVQLMLMYMYTGTVRGLEFNEAIDLYEAADKYFVDVLKKRCAHLLLSIAKEDNLCLLFDLADKHSDADLKNRVYEIIKIMDKI
;
A
#
# COMPACT_ATOMS: atom_id res chain seq x y z
N MET A 1 -34.49 -5.86 -5.39
CA MET A 1 -33.57 -6.46 -4.40
C MET A 1 -34.32 -7.56 -3.70
N GLN A 2 -33.77 -8.78 -3.71
CA GLN A 2 -34.32 -9.90 -2.97
C GLN A 2 -33.20 -10.36 -2.03
N CYS A 3 -33.31 -10.07 -0.74
CA CYS A 3 -32.38 -10.55 0.28
C CYS A 3 -32.94 -11.86 0.83
N ASN A 4 -32.18 -12.95 0.71
CA ASN A 4 -32.46 -14.19 1.41
C ASN A 4 -31.46 -14.32 2.56
N GLU A 5 -31.98 -14.39 3.78
CA GLU A 5 -31.17 -14.70 4.97
C GLU A 5 -31.02 -16.22 5.08
N ILE A 6 -29.78 -16.72 5.09
CA ILE A 6 -29.51 -18.12 5.39
C ILE A 6 -28.61 -18.17 6.64
N ARG A 7 -29.14 -18.77 7.71
CA ARG A 7 -28.39 -18.99 8.95
C ARG A 7 -27.69 -20.35 8.90
N PHE A 8 -26.37 -20.36 9.03
CA PHE A 8 -25.57 -21.57 9.26
C PHE A 8 -24.61 -21.31 10.43
N GLY A 9 -24.89 -21.89 11.60
CA GLY A 9 -24.04 -21.74 12.80
C GLY A 9 -23.88 -20.29 13.27
N ASP A 10 -22.65 -19.91 13.63
CA ASP A 10 -22.29 -18.60 14.23
C ASP A 10 -22.08 -17.48 13.20
N TYR A 11 -22.47 -17.71 11.95
CA TYR A 11 -22.27 -16.76 10.85
C TYR A 11 -23.61 -16.36 10.23
N LEU A 12 -23.77 -15.06 10.02
CA LEU A 12 -24.76 -14.53 9.11
C LEU A 12 -24.12 -14.39 7.74
N ASP A 13 -24.61 -15.16 6.77
CA ASP A 13 -24.19 -15.01 5.37
C ASP A 13 -25.19 -14.08 4.68
N VAL A 14 -24.77 -12.85 4.42
CA VAL A 14 -25.59 -11.88 3.67
C VAL A 14 -25.14 -11.95 2.21
N THR A 15 -26.01 -12.48 1.37
CA THR A 15 -25.82 -12.46 -0.08
C THR A 15 -26.73 -11.42 -0.70
N CYS A 16 -26.13 -10.42 -1.32
CA CYS A 16 -26.86 -9.43 -2.11
C CYS A 16 -26.53 -9.65 -3.58
N GLU A 17 -27.56 -9.85 -4.40
CA GLU A 17 -27.46 -9.78 -5.85
C GLU A 17 -27.77 -8.36 -6.30
N VAL A 18 -26.76 -7.71 -6.89
CA VAL A 18 -26.92 -6.41 -7.52
C VAL A 18 -27.04 -6.60 -9.02
N SER A 19 -28.15 -6.14 -9.58
CA SER A 19 -28.40 -6.10 -11.02
C SER A 19 -28.45 -4.66 -11.50
N LEU A 20 -27.67 -4.36 -12.53
CA LEU A 20 -27.72 -3.08 -13.25
C LEU A 20 -28.85 -3.14 -14.29
N CYS A 21 -29.60 -2.05 -14.44
CA CYS A 21 -30.77 -1.96 -15.31
C CYS A 21 -30.48 -2.15 -16.82
N ASP A 22 -29.20 -2.09 -17.23
CA ASP A 22 -28.78 -2.22 -18.63
C ASP A 22 -28.23 -3.62 -18.98
N GLY A 23 -28.48 -4.63 -18.14
CA GLY A 23 -28.34 -6.04 -18.53
C GLY A 23 -26.92 -6.57 -18.69
N VAL A 24 -25.88 -5.80 -18.33
CA VAL A 24 -24.48 -6.25 -18.40
C VAL A 24 -23.93 -6.46 -16.99
N ALA A 25 -23.77 -7.75 -16.65
CA ALA A 25 -23.20 -8.33 -15.43
C ALA A 25 -24.05 -8.25 -14.14
N SER A 26 -24.36 -9.44 -13.59
CA SER A 26 -24.76 -9.64 -12.19
C SER A 26 -23.53 -10.12 -11.42
N SER A 27 -23.18 -9.45 -10.33
CA SER A 27 -22.14 -9.92 -9.40
C SER A 27 -22.78 -10.30 -8.06
N LYS A 28 -22.38 -11.45 -7.52
CA LYS A 28 -22.72 -11.86 -6.17
C LYS A 28 -21.67 -11.34 -5.21
N VAL A 29 -22.07 -10.42 -4.33
CA VAL A 29 -21.23 -10.01 -3.20
C VAL A 29 -21.57 -10.90 -2.02
N ARG A 30 -20.56 -11.57 -1.46
CA ARG A 30 -20.68 -12.43 -0.28
C ARG A 30 -19.91 -11.81 0.87
N GLU A 31 -20.62 -11.37 1.89
CA GLU A 31 -20.03 -10.84 3.11
C GLU A 31 -20.49 -11.70 4.28
N SER A 32 -19.53 -12.34 4.94
CA SER A 32 -19.80 -13.22 6.07
C SER A 32 -19.51 -12.46 7.36
N VAL A 33 -20.56 -12.19 8.14
CA VAL A 33 -20.44 -11.48 9.41
C VAL A 33 -20.52 -12.49 10.55
N MET A 34 -19.48 -12.54 11.38
CA MET A 34 -19.46 -13.34 12.61
C MET A 34 -20.45 -12.77 13.61
N LEU A 35 -21.41 -13.57 14.07
CA LEU A 35 -22.24 -13.24 15.22
C LEU A 35 -21.61 -13.92 16.43
N HIS A 36 -21.00 -13.15 17.34
CA HIS A 36 -20.56 -13.70 18.63
C HIS A 36 -21.03 -12.83 19.78
N ASN A 37 -21.88 -13.42 20.61
CA ASN A 37 -22.02 -13.07 22.02
C ASN A 37 -20.83 -13.71 22.77
N ASP A 38 -20.18 -12.91 23.61
CA ASP A 38 -19.24 -13.27 24.67
C ASP A 38 -17.86 -13.89 24.28
N ILE A 39 -16.95 -13.04 23.78
CA ILE A 39 -15.49 -13.26 23.84
C ILE A 39 -14.81 -12.00 24.41
N PRO A 40 -13.90 -12.09 25.42
CA PRO A 40 -13.16 -10.94 25.94
C PRO A 40 -12.24 -10.34 24.87
N ARG A 41 -12.58 -9.10 24.44
CA ARG A 41 -11.82 -8.14 23.60
C ARG A 41 -10.70 -8.75 22.76
N TYR A 42 -11.06 -9.17 21.55
CA TYR A 42 -10.12 -9.38 20.45
C TYR A 42 -9.26 -8.12 20.28
N HIS A 43 -7.94 -8.24 20.43
CA HIS A 43 -7.00 -7.13 20.33
C HIS A 43 -7.14 -6.41 18.98
N ASP A 44 -7.42 -5.11 19.05
CA ASP A 44 -7.62 -4.20 17.94
C ASP A 44 -6.37 -4.13 17.05
N PHE A 45 -6.47 -4.47 15.76
CA PHE A 45 -5.37 -4.32 14.79
C PHE A 45 -4.78 -2.90 14.78
N ARG A 46 -5.56 -1.87 15.19
CA ARG A 46 -5.06 -0.51 15.36
C ARG A 46 -4.05 -0.39 16.49
N ALA A 47 -4.20 -1.17 17.56
CA ALA A 47 -3.24 -1.22 18.65
C ALA A 47 -1.89 -1.75 18.15
N LEU A 48 -1.87 -2.87 17.41
CA LEU A 48 -0.63 -3.41 16.83
C LEU A 48 0.05 -2.40 15.89
N SER A 49 -0.71 -1.77 15.00
CA SER A 49 -0.18 -0.76 14.06
C SER A 49 0.46 0.42 14.82
N SER A 50 -0.20 0.91 15.87
CA SER A 50 0.34 1.94 16.76
C SER A 50 1.59 1.47 17.51
N ASP A 51 1.61 0.24 18.00
CA ASP A 51 2.75 -0.36 18.70
C ASP A 51 3.98 -0.45 17.79
N MET A 52 3.79 -0.89 16.55
CA MET A 52 4.84 -0.94 15.54
C MET A 52 5.33 0.46 15.16
N LEU A 53 4.44 1.45 15.09
CA LEU A 53 4.85 2.84 14.86
C LEU A 53 5.72 3.37 16.02
N ARG A 54 5.34 3.07 17.27
CA ARG A 54 6.16 3.42 18.45
C ARG A 54 7.52 2.73 18.43
N LEU A 55 7.58 1.48 17.96
CA LEU A 55 8.84 0.76 17.79
C LEU A 55 9.76 1.48 16.77
N LEU A 56 9.23 1.86 15.61
CA LEU A 56 9.97 2.66 14.61
C LEU A 56 10.44 4.02 15.18
N ALA A 57 9.56 4.73 15.88
CA ALA A 57 9.87 6.06 16.42
C ALA A 57 10.91 6.02 17.55
N SER A 58 10.81 5.04 18.45
CA SER A 58 11.73 4.90 19.59
C SER A 58 13.12 4.42 19.21
N ARG A 59 13.27 3.78 18.04
CA ARG A 59 14.53 3.17 17.56
C ARG A 59 15.06 2.04 18.46
N ALA A 60 14.27 1.62 19.45
CA ALA A 60 14.67 0.58 20.39
C ALA A 60 14.82 -0.74 19.65
N TYR A 61 15.94 -1.45 19.87
CA TYR A 61 16.27 -2.73 19.22
C TYR A 61 16.48 -2.66 17.70
N SER A 62 16.66 -1.47 17.13
CA SER A 62 17.05 -1.34 15.73
C SER A 62 18.44 -1.93 15.50
N ASP A 63 18.56 -2.74 14.44
CA ASP A 63 19.76 -3.51 14.10
C ASP A 63 20.31 -3.16 12.72
N PHE A 64 19.73 -2.15 12.08
CA PHE A 64 20.08 -1.71 10.73
C PHE A 64 19.84 -0.21 10.55
N THR A 65 20.61 0.43 9.67
CA THR A 65 20.47 1.86 9.36
C THR A 65 20.31 2.11 7.86
N ILE A 66 19.28 2.86 7.48
CA ILE A 66 19.14 3.40 6.12
C ILE A 66 19.63 4.85 6.13
N VAL A 67 20.57 5.19 5.25
CA VAL A 67 21.12 6.55 5.11
C VAL A 67 20.66 7.18 3.82
N VAL A 68 20.17 8.42 3.89
CA VAL A 68 19.61 9.18 2.77
C VAL A 68 20.11 10.63 2.87
N GLY A 69 21.18 10.97 2.13
CA GLY A 69 21.90 12.22 2.35
C GLY A 69 22.37 12.34 3.81
N ASP A 70 21.98 13.43 4.47
CA ASP A 70 22.31 13.68 5.88
C ASP A 70 21.33 13.03 6.88
N HIS A 71 20.35 12.26 6.39
CA HIS A 71 19.36 11.59 7.23
C HIS A 71 19.74 10.14 7.48
N ALA A 72 19.54 9.68 8.70
CA ALA A 72 19.73 8.28 9.09
C ALA A 72 18.47 7.75 9.78
N PHE A 73 17.96 6.63 9.27
CA PHE A 73 16.80 5.93 9.78
C PHE A 73 17.24 4.62 10.44
N ALA A 74 17.18 4.57 11.77
CA ALA A 74 17.36 3.33 12.52
C ALA A 74 16.11 2.46 12.35
N VAL A 75 16.30 1.22 11.91
CA VAL A 75 15.22 0.31 11.51
C VAL A 75 15.53 -1.13 11.91
N HIS A 76 14.51 -1.98 11.84
CA HIS A 76 14.55 -3.39 12.18
C HIS A 76 14.60 -4.23 10.91
N THR A 77 15.66 -5.00 10.75
CA THR A 77 15.89 -5.92 9.63
C THR A 77 14.70 -6.85 9.43
N ALA A 78 14.18 -7.43 10.53
CA ALA A 78 13.04 -8.35 10.49
C ALA A 78 11.81 -7.75 9.80
N VAL A 79 11.53 -6.46 10.02
CA VAL A 79 10.41 -5.77 9.36
C VAL A 79 10.73 -5.52 7.90
N LEU A 80 11.95 -5.06 7.57
CA LEU A 80 12.32 -4.79 6.18
C LEU A 80 12.23 -6.03 5.30
N VAL A 81 12.84 -7.14 5.72
CA VAL A 81 12.90 -8.38 4.92
C VAL A 81 11.54 -9.04 4.78
N ALA A 82 10.65 -8.89 5.77
CA ALA A 82 9.29 -9.40 5.71
C ALA A 82 8.39 -8.58 4.76
N ARG A 83 8.73 -7.31 4.52
CA ARG A 83 7.88 -6.35 3.79
C ARG A 83 8.43 -5.95 2.42
N SER A 84 9.67 -6.34 2.10
CA SER A 84 10.33 -6.04 0.84
C SER A 84 11.25 -7.19 0.42
N PRO A 85 10.94 -7.88 -0.70
CA PRO A 85 11.84 -8.86 -1.30
C PRO A 85 13.21 -8.28 -1.67
N VAL A 86 13.28 -6.99 -2.00
CA VAL A 86 14.54 -6.31 -2.33
C VAL A 86 15.42 -6.18 -1.09
N PHE A 87 14.87 -5.71 0.05
CA PHE A 87 15.62 -5.70 1.31
C PHE A 87 15.97 -7.11 1.78
N SER A 88 15.08 -8.09 1.59
CA SER A 88 15.37 -9.51 1.89
C SER A 88 16.60 -10.00 1.14
N LYS A 89 16.65 -9.82 -0.19
CA LYS A 89 17.81 -10.20 -1.02
C LYS A 89 19.08 -9.42 -0.64
N MET A 90 18.96 -8.13 -0.40
CA MET A 90 20.06 -7.25 0.02
C MET A 90 20.74 -7.73 1.31
N LEU A 91 19.97 -8.30 2.23
CA LEU A 91 20.45 -8.68 3.57
C LEU A 91 20.74 -10.19 3.72
N GLN A 92 20.36 -11.02 2.75
CA GLN A 92 20.65 -12.46 2.76
C GLN A 92 22.11 -12.77 2.37
N HIS A 93 22.63 -12.11 1.34
CA HIS A 93 23.98 -12.35 0.84
C HIS A 93 25.04 -11.61 1.68
N ASP A 94 26.28 -12.08 1.64
CA ASP A 94 27.45 -11.42 2.27
C ASP A 94 27.84 -10.17 1.46
N MET A 95 26.91 -9.23 1.39
CA MET A 95 27.10 -7.90 0.81
C MET A 95 27.53 -6.92 1.90
N VAL A 96 28.15 -5.82 1.48
CA VAL A 96 28.67 -4.76 2.36
C VAL A 96 27.59 -4.25 3.31
N GLU A 97 26.33 -4.23 2.88
CA GLU A 97 25.19 -3.81 3.69
C GLU A 97 24.98 -4.70 4.92
N LYS A 98 25.12 -6.02 4.77
CA LYS A 98 24.99 -7.00 5.85
C LYS A 98 26.13 -6.85 6.87
N GLU A 99 27.35 -6.62 6.39
CA GLU A 99 28.53 -6.43 7.23
C GLU A 99 28.49 -5.09 7.98
N THR A 100 28.17 -4.01 7.27
CA THR A 100 28.14 -2.65 7.82
C THR A 100 26.86 -2.33 8.58
N ARG A 101 25.86 -3.21 8.52
CA ARG A 101 24.51 -3.00 9.07
C ARG A 101 23.88 -1.69 8.58
N ARG A 102 24.19 -1.31 7.34
CA ARG A 102 23.80 -0.04 6.77
C ARG A 102 23.63 -0.11 5.26
N VAL A 103 22.63 0.61 4.74
CA VAL A 103 22.49 0.87 3.29
C VAL A 103 22.41 2.37 3.02
N VAL A 104 22.95 2.82 1.89
CA VAL A 104 22.83 4.20 1.42
C VAL A 104 21.85 4.25 0.24
N ILE A 105 20.76 5.00 0.39
CA ILE A 105 19.79 5.28 -0.68
C ILE A 105 20.06 6.70 -1.20
N ARG A 106 20.30 6.83 -2.51
CA ARG A 106 20.72 8.10 -3.13
C ARG A 106 19.67 8.76 -4.01
N ASP A 107 18.69 8.00 -4.44
CA ASP A 107 17.73 8.35 -5.49
C ASP A 107 16.28 8.46 -4.97
N VAL A 108 16.08 8.38 -3.66
CA VAL A 108 14.77 8.57 -3.02
C VAL A 108 14.89 9.66 -1.96
N ARG A 109 13.96 10.62 -1.95
CA ARG A 109 13.97 11.72 -0.98
C ARG A 109 13.78 11.18 0.46
N PRO A 110 14.40 11.79 1.49
CA PRO A 110 14.27 11.32 2.88
C PRO A 110 12.83 11.20 3.36
N VAL A 111 11.97 12.17 3.01
CA VAL A 111 10.54 12.15 3.37
C VAL A 111 9.81 10.94 2.77
N ILE A 112 10.17 10.53 1.56
CA ILE A 112 9.55 9.40 0.86
C ILE A 112 10.02 8.07 1.48
N VAL A 113 11.31 7.97 1.85
CA VAL A 113 11.82 6.82 2.62
C VAL A 113 11.09 6.71 3.96
N GLN A 114 10.87 7.82 4.66
CA GLN A 114 10.11 7.84 5.91
C GLN A 114 8.67 7.35 5.72
N LEU A 115 7.97 7.80 4.67
CA LEU A 115 6.61 7.36 4.35
C LEU A 115 6.56 5.86 4.01
N MET A 116 7.52 5.37 3.23
CA MET A 116 7.64 3.95 2.90
C MET A 116 7.88 3.11 4.16
N LEU A 117 8.78 3.54 5.06
CA LEU A 117 9.02 2.88 6.33
C LEU A 117 7.78 2.90 7.22
N MET A 118 7.10 4.04 7.34
CA MET A 118 5.85 4.13 8.10
C MET A 118 4.81 3.14 7.58
N TYR A 119 4.69 2.99 6.27
CA TYR A 119 3.81 1.98 5.68
C TYR A 119 4.26 0.55 5.98
N MET A 120 5.56 0.26 5.89
CA MET A 120 6.09 -1.08 6.19
C MET A 120 5.76 -1.53 7.62
N TYR A 121 5.79 -0.61 8.59
CA TYR A 121 5.48 -0.90 10.00
C TYR A 121 4.00 -0.90 10.32
N THR A 122 3.21 -0.03 9.69
CA THR A 122 1.83 0.25 10.12
C THR A 122 0.76 -0.25 9.15
N GLY A 123 1.12 -0.52 7.89
CA GLY A 123 0.21 -0.79 6.79
C GLY A 123 -0.57 0.45 6.32
N THR A 124 -0.20 1.66 6.76
CA THR A 124 -0.95 2.89 6.48
C THR A 124 -0.08 4.03 5.96
N VAL A 125 -0.66 4.80 5.03
CA VAL A 125 -0.17 6.09 4.55
C VAL A 125 -1.39 6.92 4.14
N ARG A 126 -1.39 8.23 4.42
CA ARG A 126 -2.52 9.15 4.16
C ARG A 126 -2.00 10.56 3.92
N GLY A 127 -2.84 11.40 3.30
CA GLY A 127 -2.60 12.83 3.17
C GLY A 127 -1.37 13.16 2.32
N LEU A 128 -1.14 12.39 1.25
CA LEU A 128 -0.06 12.66 0.31
C LEU A 128 -0.54 13.62 -0.77
N GLU A 129 0.29 14.59 -1.08
CA GLU A 129 0.12 15.40 -2.29
C GLU A 129 0.45 14.57 -3.54
N PHE A 130 0.01 15.04 -4.71
CA PHE A 130 0.17 14.30 -5.98
C PHE A 130 1.62 13.87 -6.24
N ASN A 131 2.57 14.80 -6.11
CA ASN A 131 3.99 14.51 -6.34
C ASN A 131 4.59 13.57 -5.27
N GLU A 132 4.11 13.63 -4.02
CA GLU A 132 4.56 12.69 -2.99
C GLU A 132 4.01 11.28 -3.25
N ALA A 133 2.79 11.17 -3.76
CA ALA A 133 2.19 9.90 -4.16
C ALA A 133 2.91 9.29 -5.38
N ILE A 134 3.38 10.11 -6.33
CA ILE A 134 4.25 9.65 -7.43
C ILE A 134 5.56 9.09 -6.86
N ASP A 135 6.29 9.88 -6.08
CA ASP A 135 7.59 9.44 -5.57
C ASP A 135 7.48 8.20 -4.68
N LEU A 136 6.41 8.11 -3.87
CA LEU A 136 6.16 6.94 -3.03
C LEU A 136 5.75 5.73 -3.87
N TYR A 137 5.02 5.92 -4.97
CA TYR A 137 4.73 4.87 -5.95
C TYR A 137 6.02 4.32 -6.55
N GLU A 138 6.92 5.19 -7.01
CA GLU A 138 8.20 4.78 -7.61
C GLU A 138 9.10 4.07 -6.59
N ALA A 139 9.17 4.58 -5.35
CA ALA A 139 9.90 3.92 -4.27
C ALA A 139 9.30 2.55 -3.93
N ALA A 140 7.97 2.44 -3.85
CA ALA A 140 7.29 1.18 -3.58
C ALA A 140 7.55 0.14 -4.68
N ASP A 141 7.57 0.56 -5.95
CA ASP A 141 7.92 -0.31 -7.08
C ASP A 141 9.38 -0.76 -6.99
N LYS A 142 10.31 0.18 -6.77
CA LYS A 142 11.75 -0.11 -6.63
C LYS A 142 12.05 -1.14 -5.52
N TYR A 143 11.36 -1.04 -4.38
CA TYR A 143 11.56 -1.93 -3.23
C TYR A 143 10.57 -3.11 -3.19
N PHE A 144 9.76 -3.31 -4.23
CA PHE A 144 8.80 -4.42 -4.36
C PHE A 144 7.83 -4.48 -3.16
N VAL A 145 7.28 -3.32 -2.82
CA VAL A 145 6.23 -3.16 -1.79
C VAL A 145 4.89 -3.07 -2.51
N ASP A 146 4.49 -4.14 -3.19
CA ASP A 146 3.41 -4.14 -4.21
C ASP A 146 2.08 -3.56 -3.71
N VAL A 147 1.71 -3.87 -2.46
CA VAL A 147 0.46 -3.35 -1.88
C VAL A 147 0.52 -1.83 -1.70
N LEU A 148 1.69 -1.27 -1.37
CA LEU A 148 1.91 0.17 -1.31
C LEU A 148 1.86 0.79 -2.71
N LYS A 149 2.50 0.17 -3.71
CA LYS A 149 2.46 0.62 -5.11
C LYS A 149 1.01 0.74 -5.59
N LYS A 150 0.21 -0.31 -5.42
CA LYS A 150 -1.23 -0.32 -5.76
C LYS A 150 -1.99 0.77 -5.01
N ARG A 151 -1.72 0.95 -3.72
CA ARG A 151 -2.38 1.99 -2.92
C ARG A 151 -2.04 3.40 -3.43
N CYS A 152 -0.80 3.65 -3.81
CA CYS A 152 -0.39 4.93 -4.40
C CYS A 152 -1.06 5.12 -5.77
N ALA A 153 -1.17 4.09 -6.61
CA ALA A 153 -1.90 4.16 -7.88
C ALA A 153 -3.38 4.53 -7.69
N HIS A 154 -4.06 3.91 -6.71
CA HIS A 154 -5.44 4.25 -6.36
C HIS A 154 -5.56 5.69 -5.86
N LEU A 155 -4.63 6.14 -5.02
CA LEU A 155 -4.62 7.51 -4.53
C LEU A 155 -4.42 8.48 -5.68
N LEU A 156 -3.40 8.29 -6.53
CA LEU A 156 -3.10 9.13 -7.68
C LEU A 156 -4.32 9.30 -8.58
N LEU A 157 -5.06 8.23 -8.88
CA LEU A 157 -6.31 8.31 -9.65
C LEU A 157 -7.41 9.13 -8.97
N SER A 158 -7.44 9.17 -7.63
CA SER A 158 -8.45 9.93 -6.87
C SER A 158 -8.13 11.42 -6.75
N ILE A 159 -6.86 11.80 -6.89
CA ILE A 159 -6.39 13.20 -6.77
C ILE A 159 -5.88 13.78 -8.09
N ALA A 160 -5.87 12.98 -9.16
CA ALA A 160 -5.51 13.41 -10.50
C ALA A 160 -6.46 14.51 -11.00
N LYS A 161 -5.91 15.40 -11.80
CA LYS A 161 -6.57 16.54 -12.45
C LYS A 161 -6.18 16.52 -13.93
N GLU A 162 -6.96 17.22 -14.75
CA GLU A 162 -6.75 17.29 -16.20
C GLU A 162 -5.29 17.55 -16.60
N ASP A 163 -4.66 18.51 -15.93
CA ASP A 163 -3.30 18.95 -16.19
C ASP A 163 -2.20 17.92 -15.83
N ASN A 164 -2.54 16.86 -15.07
CA ASN A 164 -1.59 15.85 -14.64
C ASN A 164 -1.89 14.42 -15.13
N LEU A 165 -2.96 14.22 -15.91
CA LEU A 165 -3.32 12.91 -16.45
C LEU A 165 -2.25 12.33 -17.39
N CYS A 166 -1.68 13.15 -18.28
CA CYS A 166 -0.60 12.71 -19.17
C CYS A 166 0.63 12.23 -18.38
N LEU A 167 1.01 12.99 -17.34
CA LEU A 167 2.10 12.61 -16.46
C LEU A 167 1.82 11.28 -15.74
N LEU A 168 0.59 11.08 -15.27
CA LEU A 168 0.20 9.83 -14.63
C LEU A 168 0.16 8.64 -15.60
N PHE A 169 -0.23 8.87 -16.86
CA PHE A 169 -0.18 7.86 -17.92
C PHE A 169 1.26 7.44 -18.21
N ASP A 170 2.17 8.40 -18.38
CA ASP A 170 3.59 8.16 -18.63
C ASP A 170 4.24 7.42 -17.46
N LEU A 171 3.89 7.78 -16.20
CA LEU A 171 4.33 7.07 -15.02
C LEU A 171 3.88 5.59 -15.05
N ALA A 172 2.61 5.34 -15.37
CA ALA A 172 2.07 3.99 -15.43
C ALA A 172 2.77 3.14 -16.52
N ASP A 173 3.05 3.74 -17.68
CA ASP A 173 3.77 3.07 -18.76
C ASP A 173 5.22 2.75 -18.35
N LYS A 174 5.94 3.74 -17.81
CA LYS A 174 7.31 3.60 -17.30
C LYS A 174 7.45 2.44 -16.30
N HIS A 175 6.46 2.28 -15.43
CA HIS A 175 6.44 1.25 -14.38
C HIS A 175 5.68 -0.02 -14.76
N SER A 176 5.33 -0.17 -16.05
CA SER A 176 4.63 -1.34 -16.60
C SER A 176 3.35 -1.70 -15.82
N ASP A 177 2.63 -0.70 -15.35
CA ASP A 177 1.40 -0.82 -14.58
C ASP A 177 0.19 -0.69 -15.50
N ALA A 178 -0.15 -1.82 -16.14
CA ALA A 178 -1.23 -1.88 -17.12
C ALA A 178 -2.58 -1.46 -16.53
N ASP A 179 -2.83 -1.78 -15.26
CA ASP A 179 -4.08 -1.43 -14.59
C ASP A 179 -4.21 0.08 -14.42
N LEU A 180 -3.17 0.75 -13.90
CA LEU A 180 -3.15 2.21 -13.80
C LEU A 180 -3.24 2.86 -15.17
N LYS A 181 -2.44 2.39 -16.14
CA LYS A 181 -2.39 2.95 -17.50
C LYS A 181 -3.77 2.91 -18.18
N ASN A 182 -4.45 1.76 -18.13
CA ASN A 182 -5.78 1.61 -18.71
C ASN A 182 -6.81 2.53 -18.04
N ARG A 183 -6.76 2.66 -16.71
CA ARG A 183 -7.68 3.55 -15.98
C ARG A 183 -7.46 5.02 -16.33
N VAL A 184 -6.21 5.46 -16.44
CA VAL A 184 -5.89 6.84 -16.86
C VAL A 184 -6.33 7.08 -18.30
N TYR A 185 -6.08 6.13 -19.21
CA TYR A 185 -6.50 6.21 -20.61
C TYR A 185 -8.01 6.42 -20.76
N GLU A 186 -8.82 5.64 -20.04
CA GLU A 186 -10.28 5.80 -20.09
C GLU A 186 -10.73 7.17 -19.57
N ILE A 187 -10.05 7.73 -18.55
CA ILE A 187 -10.36 9.09 -18.07
C ILE A 187 -10.05 10.11 -19.16
N ILE A 188 -8.86 10.07 -19.77
CA ILE A 188 -8.46 11.00 -20.84
C ILE A 188 -9.45 10.95 -22.00
N LYS A 189 -9.82 9.74 -22.44
CA LYS A 189 -10.78 9.53 -23.55
C LYS A 189 -12.18 10.08 -23.25
N ILE A 190 -12.60 10.13 -21.99
CA ILE A 190 -13.87 10.73 -21.59
C ILE A 190 -13.77 12.26 -21.65
N MET A 191 -12.62 12.84 -21.28
CA MET A 191 -12.40 14.29 -21.29
C MET A 191 -12.28 14.85 -22.71
N ASP A 192 -11.61 14.14 -23.63
CA ASP A 192 -11.49 14.55 -25.04
C ASP A 192 -12.83 14.55 -25.81
N LYS A 193 -13.90 14.01 -25.21
CA LYS A 193 -15.25 13.93 -25.79
C LYS A 193 -16.22 15.01 -25.29
N ILE A 194 -15.77 15.91 -24.41
CA ILE A 194 -16.55 17.03 -23.86
C ILE A 194 -16.10 18.33 -24.52
#